data_AF-A0A2A3MNY7-F1
#
_entry.id   AF-A0A2A3MNY7-F1
#
_cell.length_a   1.000
_cell.length_b   1.000
_cell.length_c   1.000
_cell.angle_alpha   90.00
_cell.angle_beta   90.00
_cell.angle_gamma   90.00
#
_symmetry.space_group_name_H-M   'P 1'
#
loop_
_entity.id
_entity.type
_entity.pdbx_description
1 polymer ?
#
loop_
_entity_poly.entity_id
_entity_poly.type
_entity_poly.pdbx_seq_one_letter_code
_entity_poly.pdbx_strand_id
1 'polypeptide(L)'
;MEQLSKPERFAKAINAGVDQFGGVMSPQPIIDAVNKGLVNEAQIDRAVVRILKQTFSLGLFDNPFVDEAAAGQTVGMAADKQAARAAQARAMVLLEARKPLDMRGKRVFLRGANAEAAHAAGLIVVDKPEDADFAVIRTAAPFETLHPNYFFGSIQHEGSLAFSDEHPDLVAFRQLSKTLPVVVDVYLDRPAILTPFKDKSAVLLGSFGASDAALFDVLTGVSKAEGLLPFELPFSMAAVAAQRSDKPADSVDPLYPLHYRAGHRH
;
A
#
# COMPACT_ATOMS: atom_id res chain seq x y z
N MET A 1 -0.19 4.27 31.81
CA MET A 1 0.34 2.89 31.67
C MET A 1 1.81 2.80 32.04
N GLU A 2 2.59 3.87 31.82
CA GLU A 2 4.05 3.85 31.93
C GLU A 2 4.60 3.62 33.35
N GLN A 3 3.82 3.97 34.38
CA GLN A 3 4.21 3.80 35.79
C GLN A 3 3.83 2.43 36.38
N LEU A 4 3.14 1.56 35.61
CA LEU A 4 2.72 0.25 36.09
C LEU A 4 3.81 -0.80 35.92
N SER A 5 3.98 -1.67 36.91
CA SER A 5 4.79 -2.87 36.79
C SER A 5 4.28 -3.76 35.64
N LYS A 6 5.11 -4.71 35.18
CA LYS A 6 4.68 -5.66 34.14
C LYS A 6 3.41 -6.42 34.54
N PRO A 7 3.30 -7.04 35.74
CA PRO A 7 2.07 -7.72 36.14
C PRO A 7 0.83 -6.82 36.17
N GLU A 8 0.94 -5.58 36.62
CA GLU A 8 -0.19 -4.63 36.64
C GLU A 8 -0.65 -4.24 35.23
N ARG A 9 0.26 -4.15 34.27
CA ARG A 9 -0.10 -3.91 32.85
C ARG A 9 -0.84 -5.10 32.25
N PHE A 10 -0.39 -6.32 32.51
CA PHE A 10 -1.07 -7.55 32.07
C PHE A 10 -2.44 -7.69 32.75
N ALA A 11 -2.51 -7.44 34.06
CA ALA A 11 -3.76 -7.46 34.81
C ALA A 11 -4.78 -6.47 34.24
N LYS A 12 -4.34 -5.24 33.97
CA LYS A 12 -5.20 -4.22 33.36
C LYS A 12 -5.74 -4.66 31.99
N ALA A 13 -4.91 -5.30 31.16
CA ALA A 13 -5.33 -5.82 29.85
C ALA A 13 -6.33 -6.98 29.99
N ILE A 14 -6.07 -7.96 30.87
CA ILE A 14 -7.00 -9.09 31.12
C ILE A 14 -8.34 -8.58 31.67
N ASN A 15 -8.29 -7.63 32.62
CA ASN A 15 -9.49 -7.02 33.19
C ASN A 15 -10.28 -6.20 32.15
N ALA A 16 -9.63 -5.73 31.09
CA ALA A 16 -10.26 -5.10 29.93
C ALA A 16 -10.77 -6.09 28.88
N GLY A 17 -10.58 -7.40 29.07
CA GLY A 17 -11.07 -8.46 28.19
C GLY A 17 -10.06 -8.97 27.16
N VAL A 18 -8.77 -8.71 27.33
CA VAL A 18 -7.72 -9.33 26.50
C VAL A 18 -7.59 -10.80 26.89
N ASP A 19 -7.87 -11.68 25.92
CA ASP A 19 -7.81 -13.14 26.12
C ASP A 19 -6.46 -13.75 25.72
N GLN A 20 -5.70 -13.12 24.81
CA GLN A 20 -4.39 -13.61 24.33
C GLN A 20 -3.39 -12.46 24.10
N PHE A 21 -2.12 -12.69 24.43
CA PHE A 21 -1.03 -11.73 24.25
C PHE A 21 -0.08 -12.17 23.13
N GLY A 22 -0.01 -11.40 22.04
CA GLY A 22 0.99 -11.58 20.97
C GLY A 22 2.34 -10.95 21.32
N GLY A 23 3.44 -11.54 20.83
CA GLY A 23 4.79 -11.00 21.03
C GLY A 23 5.36 -11.16 22.45
N VAL A 24 4.70 -11.96 23.29
CA VAL A 24 5.13 -12.25 24.68
C VAL A 24 5.65 -13.69 24.75
N MET A 25 6.86 -13.85 25.29
CA MET A 25 7.54 -15.17 25.34
C MET A 25 7.50 -15.82 26.73
N SER A 26 6.90 -15.17 27.72
CA SER A 26 6.82 -15.69 29.10
C SER A 26 5.45 -15.45 29.71
N PRO A 27 4.82 -16.47 30.32
CA PRO A 27 3.55 -16.32 31.03
C PRO A 27 3.72 -15.69 32.43
N GLN A 28 4.96 -15.49 32.90
CA GLN A 28 5.24 -15.05 34.28
C GLN A 28 4.47 -13.78 34.70
N PRO A 29 4.34 -12.73 33.86
CA PRO A 29 3.57 -11.55 34.24
C PRO A 29 2.08 -11.83 34.54
N ILE A 30 1.49 -12.84 33.90
CA ILE A 30 0.11 -13.27 34.13
C ILE A 30 0.02 -14.05 35.43
N ILE A 31 0.95 -15.00 35.65
CA ILE A 31 1.03 -15.78 36.89
C ILE A 31 1.20 -14.85 38.10
N ASP A 32 2.10 -13.87 38.00
CA ASP A 32 2.33 -12.87 39.04
C ASP A 32 1.07 -12.01 39.28
N ALA A 33 0.32 -11.68 38.24
CA ALA A 33 -0.92 -10.92 38.37
C ALA A 33 -2.00 -11.70 39.12
N VAL A 34 -2.14 -13.00 38.87
CA VAL A 34 -3.05 -13.89 39.60
C VAL A 34 -2.60 -14.06 41.05
N ASN A 35 -1.31 -14.37 41.28
CA ASN A 35 -0.75 -14.54 42.62
C ASN A 35 -0.88 -13.28 43.50
N LYS A 36 -0.84 -12.09 42.88
CA LYS A 36 -1.05 -10.81 43.56
C LYS A 36 -2.53 -10.42 43.71
N GLY A 37 -3.46 -11.25 43.24
CA GLY A 37 -4.91 -10.97 43.26
C GLY A 37 -5.33 -9.84 42.33
N LEU A 38 -4.49 -9.43 41.39
CA LEU A 38 -4.79 -8.39 40.40
C LEU A 38 -5.71 -8.91 39.28
N VAL A 39 -5.74 -10.24 39.10
CA VAL A 39 -6.60 -10.98 38.18
C VAL A 39 -7.18 -12.18 38.91
N ASN A 40 -8.50 -12.37 38.81
CA ASN A 40 -9.16 -13.56 39.33
C ASN A 40 -8.99 -14.72 38.33
N GLU A 41 -8.73 -15.94 38.83
CA GLU A 41 -8.64 -17.16 38.04
C GLU A 41 -9.87 -17.40 37.14
N ALA A 42 -11.08 -17.03 37.60
CA ALA A 42 -12.30 -17.10 36.77
C ALA A 42 -12.23 -16.20 35.51
N GLN A 43 -11.37 -15.18 35.48
CA GLN A 43 -11.11 -14.38 34.28
C GLN A 43 -10.18 -15.13 33.33
N ILE A 44 -9.20 -15.85 33.86
CA ILE A 44 -8.33 -16.75 33.08
C ILE A 44 -9.16 -17.86 32.45
N ASP A 45 -10.04 -18.52 33.22
CA ASP A 45 -10.90 -19.58 32.72
C ASP A 45 -11.78 -19.11 31.54
N ARG A 46 -12.32 -17.90 31.64
CA ARG A 46 -13.12 -17.31 30.55
C ARG A 46 -12.30 -17.08 29.29
N ALA A 47 -11.07 -16.59 29.41
CA ALA A 47 -10.15 -16.42 28.28
C ALA A 47 -9.78 -17.78 27.65
N VAL A 48 -9.45 -18.76 28.49
CA VAL A 48 -9.13 -20.13 28.06
C VAL A 48 -10.31 -20.74 27.29
N VAL A 49 -11.55 -20.65 27.80
CA VAL A 49 -12.72 -21.17 27.09
C VAL A 49 -12.90 -20.51 25.72
N ARG A 50 -12.64 -19.20 25.57
CA ARG A 50 -12.77 -18.51 24.27
C ARG A 50 -11.72 -18.97 23.27
N ILE A 51 -10.47 -19.12 23.72
CA ILE A 51 -9.37 -19.65 22.88
C ILE A 51 -9.69 -21.09 22.46
N LEU A 52 -10.02 -21.95 23.43
CA LEU A 52 -10.31 -23.36 23.17
C LEU A 52 -11.51 -23.54 22.24
N LYS A 53 -12.57 -22.74 22.37
CA LYS A 53 -13.70 -22.78 21.43
C LYS A 53 -13.27 -22.57 19.98
N GLN A 54 -12.37 -21.62 19.71
CA GLN A 54 -11.81 -21.41 18.38
C GLN A 54 -10.95 -22.60 17.94
N THR A 55 -10.08 -23.11 18.82
CA THR A 55 -9.25 -24.30 18.57
C THR A 55 -10.08 -25.54 18.22
N PHE A 56 -11.18 -25.80 18.94
CA PHE A 56 -12.12 -26.87 18.64
C PHE A 56 -12.86 -26.62 17.32
N SER A 57 -13.33 -25.40 17.07
CA SER A 57 -14.05 -25.07 15.82
C SER A 57 -13.18 -25.22 14.58
N LEU A 58 -11.88 -25.00 14.71
CA LEU A 58 -10.88 -25.24 13.66
C LEU A 58 -10.49 -26.72 13.53
N GLY A 59 -11.02 -27.61 14.38
CA GLY A 59 -10.72 -29.04 14.36
C GLY A 59 -9.31 -29.38 14.83
N LEU A 60 -8.60 -28.46 15.50
CA LEU A 60 -7.18 -28.65 15.85
C LEU A 60 -6.96 -29.71 16.93
N PHE A 61 -8.01 -30.12 17.67
CA PHE A 61 -7.93 -31.26 18.58
C PHE A 61 -7.98 -32.61 17.85
N ASP A 62 -8.67 -32.66 16.71
CA ASP A 62 -8.84 -33.89 15.93
C ASP A 62 -7.77 -34.01 14.85
N ASN A 63 -7.42 -32.90 14.20
CA ASN A 63 -6.42 -32.83 13.13
C ASN A 63 -5.51 -31.59 13.31
N PRO A 64 -4.54 -31.62 14.25
CA PRO A 64 -3.70 -30.48 14.60
C PRO A 64 -2.66 -30.09 13.55
N PHE A 65 -2.30 -31.00 12.64
CA PHE A 65 -1.17 -30.83 11.73
C PHE A 65 -1.63 -30.68 10.29
N VAL A 66 -0.81 -29.99 9.50
CA VAL A 66 -0.97 -29.84 8.06
C VAL A 66 0.08 -30.68 7.31
N ASP A 67 -0.22 -31.07 6.09
CA ASP A 67 0.75 -31.69 5.20
C ASP A 67 1.65 -30.62 4.58
N GLU A 68 2.90 -30.54 5.04
CA GLU A 68 3.90 -29.60 4.52
C GLU A 68 4.22 -29.85 3.03
N ALA A 69 4.16 -31.10 2.57
CA ALA A 69 4.43 -31.43 1.18
C ALA A 69 3.31 -30.94 0.23
N ALA A 70 2.08 -30.88 0.73
CA ALA A 70 0.94 -30.31 0.00
C ALA A 70 1.11 -28.80 -0.23
N ALA A 71 1.71 -28.06 0.71
CA ALA A 71 1.93 -26.62 0.57
C ALA A 71 2.79 -26.28 -0.68
N GLY A 72 3.81 -27.09 -0.97
CA GLY A 72 4.64 -26.93 -2.17
C GLY A 72 3.88 -27.11 -3.48
N GLN A 73 2.73 -27.79 -3.45
CA GLN A 73 1.87 -28.04 -4.60
C GLN A 73 0.80 -26.96 -4.79
N THR A 74 0.53 -26.16 -3.77
CA THR A 74 -0.52 -25.12 -3.80
C THR A 74 0.03 -23.70 -3.80
N VAL A 75 1.21 -23.46 -3.23
CA VAL A 75 1.79 -22.11 -3.12
C VAL A 75 2.44 -21.69 -4.44
N GLY A 76 2.11 -20.48 -4.90
CA GLY A 76 2.78 -19.87 -6.05
C GLY A 76 2.39 -20.47 -7.40
N MET A 77 1.21 -21.09 -7.49
CA MET A 77 0.67 -21.63 -8.73
C MET A 77 0.51 -20.55 -9.80
N ALA A 78 0.66 -20.95 -11.06
CA ALA A 78 0.56 -20.04 -12.20
C ALA A 78 -0.81 -19.34 -12.26
N ALA A 79 -1.89 -20.08 -11.96
CA ALA A 79 -3.25 -19.54 -11.91
C ALA A 79 -3.39 -18.45 -10.83
N ASP A 80 -2.87 -18.68 -9.62
CA ASP A 80 -2.92 -17.70 -8.54
C ASP A 80 -2.09 -16.46 -8.85
N LYS A 81 -0.92 -16.63 -9.45
CA LYS A 81 -0.08 -15.51 -9.93
C LYS A 81 -0.79 -14.69 -11.00
N GLN A 82 -1.49 -15.35 -11.93
CA GLN A 82 -2.28 -14.67 -12.95
C GLN A 82 -3.47 -13.91 -12.32
N ALA A 83 -4.18 -14.54 -11.38
CA ALA A 83 -5.28 -13.91 -10.65
C ALA A 83 -4.78 -12.70 -9.82
N ALA A 84 -3.64 -12.83 -9.15
CA ALA A 84 -3.01 -11.74 -8.41
C ALA A 84 -2.60 -10.57 -9.31
N ARG A 85 -1.98 -10.86 -10.47
CA ARG A 85 -1.62 -9.84 -11.46
C ARG A 85 -2.86 -9.09 -11.98
N ALA A 86 -3.93 -9.82 -12.29
CA ALA A 86 -5.19 -9.22 -12.72
C ALA A 86 -5.83 -8.38 -11.59
N ALA A 87 -5.79 -8.84 -10.35
CA ALA A 87 -6.27 -8.09 -9.19
C ALA A 87 -5.48 -6.78 -8.99
N GLN A 88 -4.14 -6.84 -9.10
CA GLN A 88 -3.29 -5.66 -9.04
C GLN A 88 -3.63 -4.64 -10.15
N ALA A 89 -3.75 -5.09 -11.40
CA ALA A 89 -4.09 -4.22 -12.53
C ALA A 89 -5.44 -3.53 -12.34
N ARG A 90 -6.45 -4.28 -11.89
CA ARG A 90 -7.79 -3.75 -11.62
C ARG A 90 -7.82 -2.80 -10.43
N ALA A 91 -6.98 -3.01 -9.42
CA ALA A 91 -6.90 -2.15 -8.23
C ALA A 91 -6.27 -0.77 -8.50
N MET A 92 -5.52 -0.62 -9.60
CA MET A 92 -4.97 0.68 -9.99
C MET A 92 -6.09 1.68 -10.29
N VAL A 93 -5.84 2.94 -9.95
CA VAL A 93 -6.77 4.05 -10.14
C VAL A 93 -6.25 4.96 -11.25
N LEU A 94 -7.05 5.13 -12.30
CA LEU A 94 -6.79 6.14 -13.31
C LEU A 94 -7.15 7.52 -12.76
N LEU A 95 -6.17 8.40 -12.61
CA LEU A 95 -6.37 9.76 -12.11
C LEU A 95 -6.49 10.78 -13.24
N GLU A 96 -5.68 10.63 -14.29
CA GLU A 96 -5.72 11.46 -15.50
C GLU A 96 -5.46 10.61 -16.75
N ALA A 97 -6.16 10.93 -17.83
CA ALA A 97 -5.89 10.40 -19.17
C ALA A 97 -6.18 11.49 -20.21
N ARG A 98 -5.15 12.29 -20.55
CA ARG A 98 -5.33 13.44 -21.45
C ARG A 98 -5.21 13.07 -22.92
N LYS A 99 -4.46 12.00 -23.23
CA LYS A 99 -4.27 11.52 -24.60
C LYS A 99 -4.54 10.01 -24.64
N PRO A 100 -5.34 9.50 -25.59
CA PRO A 100 -5.37 8.08 -25.87
C PRO A 100 -3.99 7.69 -26.38
N LEU A 101 -3.22 6.96 -25.57
CA LEU A 101 -1.95 6.38 -26.01
C LEU A 101 -2.21 4.92 -26.35
N ASP A 102 -2.18 4.59 -27.64
CA ASP A 102 -1.91 3.23 -28.06
C ASP A 102 -0.43 2.95 -27.84
N MET A 103 -0.13 2.25 -26.74
CA MET A 103 1.24 1.97 -26.31
C MET A 103 1.80 0.68 -26.93
N ARG A 104 1.00 -0.13 -27.62
CA ARG A 104 1.46 -1.43 -28.14
C ARG A 104 2.55 -1.25 -29.19
N GLY A 105 3.66 -1.95 -29.04
CA GLY A 105 4.79 -1.90 -29.98
C GLY A 105 5.52 -0.55 -30.02
N LYS A 106 5.27 0.35 -29.07
CA LYS A 106 5.91 1.66 -28.99
C LYS A 106 7.24 1.61 -28.27
N ARG A 107 8.10 2.57 -28.56
CA ARG A 107 9.37 2.79 -27.87
C ARG A 107 9.13 3.52 -26.55
N VAL A 108 9.66 2.99 -25.46
CA VAL A 108 9.43 3.51 -24.11
C VAL A 108 10.75 3.80 -23.41
N PHE A 109 10.85 5.00 -22.83
CA PHE A 109 11.90 5.32 -21.87
C PHE A 109 11.37 5.04 -20.45
N LEU A 110 12.11 4.27 -19.65
CA LEU A 110 11.67 3.85 -18.33
C LEU A 110 12.48 4.53 -17.22
N ARG A 111 11.77 4.98 -16.19
CA ARG A 111 12.35 5.44 -14.93
C ARG A 111 11.61 4.78 -13.77
N GLY A 112 12.31 3.94 -13.01
CA GLY A 112 11.72 3.24 -11.85
C GLY A 112 10.85 2.02 -12.20
N ALA A 113 10.75 1.64 -13.48
CA ALA A 113 10.00 0.48 -13.93
C ALA A 113 10.95 -0.60 -14.52
N ASN A 114 10.61 -1.87 -14.34
CA ASN A 114 11.39 -2.99 -14.84
C ASN A 114 11.28 -3.15 -16.37
N ALA A 115 12.44 -3.22 -17.06
CA ALA A 115 12.51 -3.34 -18.51
C ALA A 115 12.00 -4.70 -19.03
N GLU A 116 12.25 -5.79 -18.32
CA GLU A 116 11.79 -7.13 -18.73
C GLU A 116 10.26 -7.21 -18.75
N ALA A 117 9.59 -6.58 -17.77
CA ALA A 117 8.14 -6.48 -17.74
C ALA A 117 7.59 -5.67 -18.92
N ALA A 118 8.27 -4.58 -19.31
CA ALA A 118 7.91 -3.78 -20.48
C ALA A 118 8.07 -4.59 -21.78
N HIS A 119 9.19 -5.30 -21.93
CA HIS A 119 9.43 -6.18 -23.07
C HIS A 119 8.41 -7.31 -23.17
N ALA A 120 8.06 -7.94 -22.03
CA ALA A 120 7.04 -8.98 -21.97
C ALA A 120 5.65 -8.46 -22.37
N ALA A 121 5.38 -7.16 -22.18
CA ALA A 121 4.17 -6.48 -22.64
C ALA A 121 4.24 -6.01 -24.11
N GLY A 122 5.34 -6.29 -24.81
CA GLY A 122 5.51 -5.94 -26.22
C GLY A 122 5.98 -4.50 -26.48
N LEU A 123 6.60 -3.85 -25.48
CA LEU A 123 7.23 -2.53 -25.64
C LEU A 123 8.70 -2.65 -26.04
N ILE A 124 9.19 -1.63 -26.76
CA ILE A 124 10.61 -1.50 -27.12
C ILE A 124 11.26 -0.54 -26.13
N VAL A 125 11.98 -1.05 -25.14
CA VAL A 125 12.71 -0.20 -24.18
C VAL A 125 13.89 0.47 -24.87
N VAL A 126 14.04 1.78 -24.67
CA VAL A 126 15.16 2.58 -25.19
C VAL A 126 15.91 3.28 -24.06
N ASP A 127 17.22 3.47 -24.24
CA ASP A 127 18.10 4.05 -23.22
C ASP A 127 17.99 5.58 -23.11
N LYS A 128 17.49 6.23 -24.16
CA LYS A 128 17.45 7.69 -24.26
C LYS A 128 16.03 8.21 -24.50
N PRO A 129 15.60 9.27 -23.80
CA PRO A 129 14.28 9.85 -23.99
C PRO A 129 13.99 10.32 -25.41
N GLU A 130 14.99 10.85 -26.13
CA GLU A 130 14.85 11.31 -27.51
C GLU A 130 14.49 10.19 -28.51
N ASP A 131 14.80 8.94 -28.16
CA ASP A 131 14.49 7.77 -28.97
C ASP A 131 13.13 7.15 -28.61
N ALA A 132 12.44 7.67 -27.59
CA ALA A 132 11.19 7.12 -27.09
C ALA A 132 9.96 7.80 -27.70
N ASP A 133 8.88 7.03 -27.85
CA ASP A 133 7.57 7.58 -28.24
C ASP A 133 6.82 8.13 -27.01
N PHE A 134 7.11 7.59 -25.81
CA PHE A 134 6.62 8.06 -24.51
C PHE A 134 7.56 7.62 -23.38
N ALA A 135 7.42 8.22 -22.21
CA ALA A 135 8.14 7.82 -21.00
C ALA A 135 7.20 7.27 -19.93
N VAL A 136 7.67 6.32 -19.13
CA VAL A 136 7.01 5.85 -17.90
C VAL A 136 7.89 6.20 -16.71
N ILE A 137 7.33 6.95 -15.77
CA ILE A 137 7.92 7.21 -14.46
C ILE A 137 7.12 6.46 -13.42
N ARG A 138 7.80 5.59 -12.68
CA ARG A 138 7.25 4.92 -11.52
C ARG A 138 7.90 5.48 -10.27
N THR A 139 7.09 5.99 -9.37
CA THR A 139 7.54 6.69 -8.17
C THR A 139 6.68 6.31 -6.97
N ALA A 140 7.16 6.59 -5.76
CA ALA A 140 6.41 6.41 -4.54
C ALA A 140 5.87 7.76 -4.03
N ALA A 141 4.86 7.72 -3.16
CA ALA A 141 4.54 8.89 -2.36
C ALA A 141 5.80 9.38 -1.61
N PRO A 142 6.07 10.69 -1.60
CA PRO A 142 7.23 11.24 -0.91
C PRO A 142 7.07 11.01 0.60
N PHE A 143 8.20 10.81 1.28
CA PHE A 143 8.23 10.66 2.72
C PHE A 143 9.58 11.08 3.29
N GLU A 144 9.59 11.24 4.60
CA GLU A 144 10.77 11.50 5.42
C GLU A 144 10.87 10.43 6.51
N THR A 145 12.05 10.32 7.12
CA THR A 145 12.29 9.50 8.31
C THR A 145 12.73 10.42 9.44
N LEU A 146 11.77 11.06 10.10
CA LEU A 146 12.00 12.07 11.15
C LEU A 146 12.37 11.42 12.49
N HIS A 147 11.96 10.17 12.72
CA HIS A 147 12.18 9.42 13.95
C HIS A 147 12.97 8.12 13.75
N PRO A 148 14.17 8.17 13.14
CA PRO A 148 14.91 6.96 12.72
C PRO A 148 15.35 6.06 13.88
N ASN A 149 15.40 6.60 15.11
CA ASN A 149 15.86 5.87 16.30
C ASN A 149 14.72 5.12 17.03
N TYR A 150 13.48 5.22 16.56
CA TYR A 150 12.32 4.53 17.12
C TYR A 150 11.85 3.43 16.17
N PHE A 151 11.52 2.24 16.70
CA PHE A 151 11.12 1.08 15.87
C PHE A 151 10.04 1.41 14.83
N PHE A 152 8.97 2.10 15.24
CA PHE A 152 7.92 2.51 14.30
C PHE A 152 8.36 3.67 13.41
N GLY A 153 9.19 4.59 13.91
CA GLY A 153 9.70 5.72 13.13
C GLY A 153 10.70 5.33 12.05
N SER A 154 11.37 4.18 12.18
CA SER A 154 12.32 3.68 11.18
C SER A 154 11.68 2.82 10.08
N ILE A 155 10.47 2.33 10.29
CA ILE A 155 9.77 1.44 9.34
C ILE A 155 8.52 2.06 8.71
N GLN A 156 8.03 3.19 9.25
CA GLN A 156 6.86 3.89 8.73
C GLN A 156 7.29 5.13 7.93
N HIS A 157 6.54 5.44 6.89
CA HIS A 157 6.71 6.67 6.12
C HIS A 157 5.98 7.83 6.81
N GLU A 158 6.70 8.91 7.09
CA GLU A 158 6.17 10.11 7.74
C GLU A 158 6.57 11.42 7.02
N GLY A 159 6.31 12.57 7.62
CA GLY A 159 6.67 13.87 7.03
C GLY A 159 5.78 14.30 5.87
N SER A 160 6.34 15.17 5.03
CA SER A 160 5.65 15.83 3.91
C SER A 160 5.02 14.86 2.92
N LEU A 161 3.79 15.18 2.48
CA LEU A 161 3.11 14.49 1.38
C LEU A 161 3.41 15.14 0.02
N ALA A 162 4.15 16.24 -0.01
CA ALA A 162 4.53 16.96 -1.23
C ALA A 162 5.89 16.49 -1.76
N PHE A 163 5.97 16.34 -3.08
CA PHE A 163 7.24 16.19 -3.78
C PHE A 163 8.02 17.50 -3.65
N SER A 164 9.24 17.45 -3.11
CA SER A 164 10.14 18.60 -3.13
C SER A 164 10.52 18.97 -4.56
N ASP A 165 10.91 20.23 -4.80
CA ASP A 165 11.30 20.69 -6.13
C ASP A 165 12.54 19.95 -6.66
N GLU A 166 13.36 19.43 -5.75
CA GLU A 166 14.56 18.64 -6.02
C GLU A 166 14.28 17.13 -6.10
N HIS A 167 13.04 16.68 -5.86
CA HIS A 167 12.72 15.26 -5.90
C HIS A 167 13.07 14.68 -7.29
N PRO A 168 13.90 13.64 -7.38
CA PRO A 168 14.54 13.26 -8.64
C PRO A 168 13.52 12.84 -9.71
N ASP A 169 12.41 12.20 -9.30
CA ASP A 169 11.33 11.83 -10.23
C ASP A 169 10.49 13.02 -10.69
N LEU A 170 10.33 14.05 -9.85
CA LEU A 170 9.65 15.28 -10.25
C LEU A 170 10.52 16.10 -11.20
N VAL A 171 11.83 16.18 -10.94
CA VAL A 171 12.79 16.82 -11.85
C VAL A 171 12.79 16.11 -13.21
N ALA A 172 12.88 14.77 -13.23
CA ALA A 172 12.81 13.99 -14.45
C ALA A 172 11.48 14.21 -15.20
N PHE A 173 10.34 14.18 -14.49
CA PHE A 173 9.04 14.46 -15.08
C PHE A 173 8.98 15.84 -15.74
N ARG A 174 9.47 16.89 -15.05
CA ARG A 174 9.51 18.27 -15.59
C ARG A 174 10.39 18.40 -16.83
N GLN A 175 11.42 17.57 -16.97
CA GLN A 175 12.27 17.56 -18.17
C GLN A 175 11.59 16.80 -19.31
N LEU A 176 11.12 15.57 -19.05
CA LEU A 176 10.51 14.68 -20.05
C LEU A 176 9.20 15.24 -20.61
N SER A 177 8.33 15.79 -19.75
CA SER A 177 7.03 16.33 -20.17
C SER A 177 7.10 17.52 -21.13
N LYS A 178 8.29 18.12 -21.33
CA LYS A 178 8.52 19.17 -22.33
C LYS A 178 8.60 18.62 -23.75
N THR A 179 9.05 17.38 -23.93
CA THR A 179 9.42 16.83 -25.25
C THR A 179 8.58 15.64 -25.67
N LEU A 180 8.10 14.82 -24.73
CA LEU A 180 7.30 13.63 -25.04
C LEU A 180 6.19 13.37 -24.00
N PRO A 181 5.15 12.59 -24.35
CA PRO A 181 4.12 12.17 -23.41
C PRO A 181 4.72 11.36 -22.25
N VAL A 182 4.33 11.68 -21.01
CA VAL A 182 4.80 10.98 -19.81
C VAL A 182 3.63 10.33 -19.09
N VAL A 183 3.75 9.03 -18.86
CA VAL A 183 2.92 8.24 -17.95
C VAL A 183 3.57 8.28 -16.58
N VAL A 184 2.81 8.59 -15.55
CA VAL A 184 3.27 8.56 -14.16
C VAL A 184 2.41 7.57 -13.38
N ASP A 185 3.04 6.57 -12.78
CA ASP A 185 2.44 5.67 -11.79
C ASP A 185 3.02 6.02 -10.42
N VAL A 186 2.14 6.35 -9.46
CA VAL A 186 2.53 6.67 -8.09
C VAL A 186 2.06 5.55 -7.17
N TYR A 187 2.98 4.93 -6.43
CA TYR A 187 2.64 4.06 -5.31
C TYR A 187 2.09 4.91 -4.15
N LEU A 188 0.77 4.81 -3.94
CA LEU A 188 0.01 5.57 -2.97
C LEU A 188 -0.22 4.77 -1.68
N ASP A 189 0.85 4.48 -0.94
CA ASP A 189 0.73 4.04 0.45
C ASP A 189 0.22 5.16 1.38
N ARG A 190 0.32 6.41 0.92
CA ARG A 190 -0.12 7.63 1.59
C ARG A 190 -0.75 8.62 0.59
N PRO A 191 -1.58 9.57 1.05
CA PRO A 191 -2.27 10.52 0.18
C PRO A 191 -1.34 11.63 -0.34
N ALA A 192 -0.46 11.30 -1.29
CA ALA A 192 0.51 12.22 -1.86
C ALA A 192 -0.14 13.42 -2.58
N ILE A 193 0.53 14.57 -2.53
CA ILE A 193 0.14 15.79 -3.26
C ILE A 193 0.63 15.68 -4.71
N LEU A 194 -0.28 15.31 -5.61
CA LEU A 194 0.02 15.06 -7.02
C LEU A 194 -0.15 16.29 -7.93
N THR A 195 -0.37 17.47 -7.34
CA THR A 195 -0.54 18.75 -8.05
C THR A 195 0.54 19.01 -9.11
N PRO A 196 1.83 18.68 -8.90
CA PRO A 196 2.86 18.90 -9.92
C PRO A 196 2.67 18.08 -11.21
N PHE A 197 2.00 16.92 -11.13
CA PHE A 197 1.77 16.00 -12.24
C PHE A 197 0.44 16.24 -12.96
N LYS A 198 -0.55 16.77 -12.23
CA LYS A 198 -1.89 17.08 -12.77
C LYS A 198 -1.77 17.99 -14.00
N ASP A 199 -2.60 17.72 -15.00
CA ASP A 199 -2.66 18.40 -16.31
C ASP A 199 -1.40 18.31 -17.19
N LYS A 200 -0.27 17.81 -16.68
CA LYS A 200 0.99 17.68 -17.41
C LYS A 200 1.30 16.24 -17.82
N SER A 201 0.82 15.27 -17.05
CA SER A 201 0.93 13.85 -17.41
C SER A 201 0.00 13.51 -18.57
N ALA A 202 0.46 12.65 -19.48
CA ALA A 202 -0.38 12.05 -20.50
C ALA A 202 -1.36 11.05 -19.87
N VAL A 203 -0.84 10.25 -18.92
CA VAL A 203 -1.60 9.35 -18.05
C VAL A 203 -1.04 9.49 -16.63
N LEU A 204 -1.90 9.63 -15.64
CA LEU A 204 -1.54 9.58 -14.21
C LEU A 204 -2.31 8.43 -13.56
N LEU A 205 -1.58 7.51 -12.95
CA LEU A 205 -2.09 6.34 -12.25
C LEU A 205 -1.69 6.41 -10.77
N GLY A 206 -2.60 5.97 -9.90
CA GLY A 206 -2.30 5.61 -8.53
C GLY A 206 -2.33 4.08 -8.38
N SER A 207 -1.27 3.50 -7.84
CA SER A 207 -1.19 2.06 -7.53
C SER A 207 -0.92 1.82 -6.05
N PHE A 208 -1.16 0.59 -5.60
CA PHE A 208 -1.04 0.18 -4.20
C PHE A 208 -0.12 -1.03 -4.07
N GLY A 209 1.09 -0.92 -4.66
CA GLY A 209 2.07 -2.00 -4.71
C GLY A 209 1.84 -2.97 -5.87
N ALA A 210 1.24 -2.49 -6.97
CA ALA A 210 1.08 -3.28 -8.18
C ALA A 210 2.44 -3.69 -8.75
N SER A 211 2.55 -4.84 -9.40
CA SER A 211 3.77 -5.21 -10.14
C SER A 211 3.93 -4.38 -11.42
N ASP A 212 5.16 -4.29 -11.94
CA ASP A 212 5.40 -3.65 -13.26
C ASP A 212 4.61 -4.37 -14.36
N ALA A 213 4.51 -5.70 -14.27
CA ALA A 213 3.74 -6.51 -15.21
C ALA A 213 2.25 -6.12 -15.21
N ALA A 214 1.66 -5.81 -14.05
CA ALA A 214 0.29 -5.31 -13.94
C ALA A 214 0.14 -3.89 -14.50
N LEU A 215 1.10 -3.00 -14.22
CA LEU A 215 1.14 -1.65 -14.81
C LEU A 215 1.13 -1.74 -16.34
N PHE A 216 2.01 -2.54 -16.93
CA PHE A 216 2.08 -2.65 -18.39
C PHE A 216 0.87 -3.35 -19.01
N ASP A 217 0.17 -4.25 -18.29
CA ASP A 217 -1.12 -4.77 -18.77
C ASP A 217 -2.16 -3.65 -18.89
N VAL A 218 -2.21 -2.72 -17.94
CA VAL A 218 -3.09 -1.54 -17.99
C VAL A 218 -2.69 -0.64 -19.15
N LEU A 219 -1.40 -0.30 -19.27
CA LEU A 219 -0.90 0.62 -20.28
C LEU A 219 -1.06 0.09 -21.72
N THR A 220 -0.93 -1.23 -21.91
CA THR A 220 -1.12 -1.88 -23.21
C THR A 220 -2.55 -2.36 -23.43
N GLY A 221 -3.49 -2.05 -22.52
CA GLY A 221 -4.91 -2.39 -22.65
C GLY A 221 -5.24 -3.87 -22.58
N VAL A 222 -4.34 -4.71 -22.03
CA VAL A 222 -4.63 -6.11 -21.68
C VAL A 222 -5.59 -6.16 -20.48
N SER A 223 -5.42 -5.23 -19.53
CA SER A 223 -6.30 -5.04 -18.38
C SER A 223 -6.79 -3.59 -18.31
N LYS A 224 -7.84 -3.36 -17.53
CA LYS A 224 -8.35 -2.00 -17.23
C LYS A 224 -8.05 -1.64 -15.79
N ALA A 225 -7.68 -0.38 -15.56
CA ALA A 225 -7.63 0.21 -14.23
C ALA A 225 -9.06 0.51 -13.78
N GLU A 226 -9.55 -0.24 -12.79
CA GLU A 226 -10.94 -0.17 -12.32
C GLU A 226 -11.06 0.41 -10.92
N GLY A 227 -9.94 0.61 -10.22
CA GLY A 227 -9.89 1.06 -8.84
C GLY A 227 -10.51 2.44 -8.67
N LEU A 228 -11.11 2.65 -7.51
CA LEU A 228 -11.52 3.94 -7.02
C LEU A 228 -10.59 4.33 -5.87
N LEU A 229 -10.27 5.61 -5.73
CA LEU A 229 -9.43 6.07 -4.63
C LEU A 229 -10.03 5.67 -3.26
N PRO A 230 -9.25 5.04 -2.35
CA PRO A 230 -9.71 4.68 -1.00
C PRO A 230 -9.57 5.83 0.01
N PHE A 231 -8.93 6.94 -0.39
CA PHE A 231 -8.79 8.18 0.36
C PHE A 231 -8.75 9.37 -0.62
N GLU A 232 -9.07 10.57 -0.18
CA GLU A 232 -8.86 11.77 -0.99
C GLU A 232 -7.37 12.09 -1.16
N LEU A 233 -7.02 12.71 -2.27
CA LEU A 233 -5.67 13.23 -2.51
C LEU A 233 -5.68 14.76 -2.28
N PRO A 234 -4.85 15.28 -1.36
CA PRO A 234 -4.82 16.69 -1.01
C PRO A 234 -4.19 17.55 -2.12
N PHE A 235 -4.63 18.81 -2.22
CA PHE A 235 -4.08 19.78 -3.17
C PHE A 235 -2.74 20.38 -2.70
N SER A 236 -2.53 20.49 -1.39
CA SER A 236 -1.34 21.12 -0.80
C SER A 236 -1.11 20.68 0.65
N MET A 237 0.08 20.94 1.20
CA MET A 237 0.37 20.70 2.63
C MET A 237 -0.48 21.59 3.55
N ALA A 238 -0.90 22.77 3.09
CA ALA A 238 -1.82 23.62 3.84
C ALA A 238 -3.20 22.96 3.99
N ALA A 239 -3.68 22.27 2.94
CA ALA A 239 -4.91 21.49 3.02
C ALA A 239 -4.77 20.32 4.01
N VAL A 240 -3.64 19.60 3.97
CA VAL A 240 -3.34 18.52 4.92
C VAL A 240 -3.34 19.04 6.37
N ALA A 241 -2.72 20.18 6.63
CA ALA A 241 -2.68 20.77 7.97
C ALA A 241 -4.06 21.23 8.47
N ALA A 242 -5.01 21.49 7.56
CA ALA A 242 -6.37 21.89 7.89
C ALA A 242 -7.32 20.70 8.12
N GLN A 243 -6.92 19.47 7.76
CA GLN A 243 -7.74 18.27 7.96
C GLN A 243 -7.96 17.99 9.44
N ARG A 244 -9.16 17.56 9.79
CA ARG A 244 -9.47 17.14 11.16
C ARG A 244 -9.11 15.67 11.35
N SER A 245 -8.39 15.37 12.42
CA SER A 245 -8.00 14.00 12.75
C SER A 245 -9.18 13.05 13.05
N ASP A 246 -10.37 13.59 13.32
CA ASP A 246 -11.59 12.84 13.65
C ASP A 246 -12.57 12.68 12.47
N LYS A 247 -12.26 13.21 11.28
CA LYS A 247 -13.16 13.16 10.13
C LYS A 247 -12.44 12.68 8.87
N PRO A 248 -12.95 11.63 8.20
CA PRO A 248 -12.42 11.23 6.91
C PRO A 248 -12.90 12.18 5.80
N ALA A 249 -12.04 12.41 4.81
CA ALA A 249 -12.35 13.12 3.57
C ALA A 249 -13.00 14.51 3.79
N ASP A 250 -12.40 15.33 4.65
CA ASP A 250 -12.91 16.66 5.02
C ASP A 250 -12.18 17.83 4.33
N SER A 251 -11.31 17.55 3.34
CA SER A 251 -10.69 18.62 2.54
C SER A 251 -11.76 19.46 1.84
N VAL A 252 -11.61 20.78 1.88
CA VAL A 252 -12.52 21.71 1.19
C VAL A 252 -12.47 21.51 -0.33
N ASP A 253 -11.27 21.41 -0.89
CA ASP A 253 -11.02 21.23 -2.32
C ASP A 253 -9.91 20.19 -2.53
N PRO A 254 -10.21 18.88 -2.42
CA PRO A 254 -9.22 17.85 -2.68
C PRO A 254 -8.81 17.87 -4.16
N LEU A 255 -7.55 17.54 -4.45
CA LEU A 255 -7.04 17.39 -5.81
C LEU A 255 -7.82 16.29 -6.56
N TYR A 256 -8.07 15.18 -5.86
CA TYR A 256 -8.97 14.12 -6.28
C TYR A 256 -9.78 13.66 -5.06
N PRO A 257 -11.12 13.61 -5.14
CA PRO A 257 -11.95 13.23 -4.00
C PRO A 257 -11.86 11.72 -3.70
N LEU A 258 -12.35 11.33 -2.52
CA LEU A 258 -12.58 9.93 -2.18
C LEU A 258 -13.44 9.25 -3.27
N HIS A 259 -13.11 8.01 -3.60
CA HIS A 259 -13.75 7.21 -4.65
C HIS A 259 -13.61 7.76 -6.08
N TYR A 260 -12.71 8.71 -6.31
CA TYR A 260 -12.42 9.21 -7.64
C TYR A 260 -11.76 8.15 -8.52
N ARG A 261 -12.13 8.19 -9.81
CA ARG A 261 -11.45 7.58 -10.95
C ARG A 261 -11.83 8.39 -12.19
N ALA A 262 -10.86 8.76 -13.01
CA ALA A 262 -11.12 9.41 -14.29
C ALA A 262 -11.91 8.46 -15.22
N GLY A 263 -12.87 9.01 -15.97
CA GLY A 263 -13.56 8.25 -17.01
C GLY A 263 -12.63 7.94 -18.18
N HIS A 264 -12.67 6.73 -18.72
CA HIS A 264 -12.07 6.43 -20.02
C HIS A 264 -12.83 7.23 -21.08
N ARG A 265 -12.19 8.26 -21.66
CA ARG A 265 -12.64 8.80 -22.95
C ARG A 265 -12.20 7.78 -24.01
N HIS A 266 -13.18 7.01 -24.49
CA HIS A 266 -13.04 6.11 -25.63
C HIS A 266 -12.76 6.90 -26.91
#